data_AF-A0AAU3FNQ3-F1
#
_entry.id   AF-A0AAU3FNQ3-F1
#
_cell.length_a   1.000
_cell.length_b   1.000
_cell.length_c   1.000
_cell.angle_alpha   90.00
_cell.angle_beta   90.00
_cell.angle_gamma   90.00
#
_symmetry.space_group_name_H-M   'P 1'
#
loop_
_entity.id
_entity.type
_entity.pdbx_description
1 polymer ?
#
loop_
_entity_poly.entity_id
_entity_poly.type
_entity_poly.pdbx_seq_one_letter_code
_entity_poly.pdbx_strand_id
1 'polypeptide(L)'
;MGRLVHHGDVLLTAARRGARGTPLDDANLRGFVESALLDSRLPAAGTTVRVRWSGSEHGRAAALLTVQPAGGGVIAYAMHNDARTGWWTDLRLLLPAAGADQRPIGWRIRADNGTRPPTGEVRVIAPPDAARVTVVVGGAPPASVTLDASNAGTTRIPPDQPATLTAYSRDGSVLGTTPLPLVEANGSSLPGDSPATRVAP
;
A
#
# COMPACT_ATOMS: atom_id res chain seq x y z
N MET A 1 23.25 -22.54 5.59
CA MET A 1 22.84 -21.77 4.39
C MET A 1 21.51 -22.23 3.77
N GLY A 2 21.00 -23.45 4.01
CA GLY A 2 19.74 -23.95 3.42
C GLY A 2 18.41 -23.57 4.11
N ARG A 3 18.43 -22.99 5.32
CA ARG A 3 17.21 -22.65 6.08
C ARG A 3 16.59 -21.30 5.70
N LEU A 4 17.41 -20.38 5.16
CA LEU A 4 17.00 -19.04 4.74
C LEU A 4 16.25 -19.05 3.39
N VAL A 5 16.68 -19.90 2.44
CA VAL A 5 16.08 -19.99 1.10
C VAL A 5 14.65 -20.56 1.17
N HIS A 6 14.43 -21.60 1.97
CA HIS A 6 13.10 -22.21 2.12
C HIS A 6 12.08 -21.30 2.81
N HIS A 7 12.49 -20.47 3.77
CA HIS A 7 11.57 -19.52 4.41
C HIS A 7 11.21 -18.35 3.48
N GLY A 8 12.13 -17.94 2.61
CA GLY A 8 11.88 -16.94 1.58
C GLY A 8 10.82 -17.40 0.57
N ASP A 9 10.98 -18.56 -0.05
CA ASP A 9 10.07 -19.00 -1.13
C ASP A 9 8.65 -19.31 -0.63
N VAL A 10 8.52 -19.84 0.59
CA VAL A 10 7.21 -20.04 1.25
C VAL A 10 6.54 -18.69 1.55
N LEU A 11 7.31 -17.69 2.01
CA LEU A 11 6.80 -16.35 2.25
C LEU A 11 6.33 -15.68 0.95
N LEU A 12 7.10 -15.79 -0.15
CA LEU A 12 6.72 -15.23 -1.45
C LEU A 12 5.44 -15.89 -1.99
N THR A 13 5.34 -17.22 -1.89
CA THR A 13 4.14 -17.95 -2.28
C THR A 13 2.93 -17.55 -1.44
N ALA A 14 3.12 -17.38 -0.13
CA ALA A 14 2.07 -16.90 0.76
C ALA A 14 1.66 -15.45 0.44
N ALA A 15 2.62 -14.58 0.13
CA ALA A 15 2.38 -13.18 -0.18
C ALA A 15 1.51 -13.00 -1.44
N ARG A 16 1.62 -13.89 -2.42
CA ARG A 16 0.79 -13.85 -3.64
C ARG A 16 -0.66 -14.27 -3.41
N ARG A 17 -1.00 -14.95 -2.32
CA ARG A 17 -2.36 -15.46 -2.11
C ARG A 17 -3.35 -14.30 -1.97
N GLY A 18 -4.33 -14.27 -2.87
CA GLY A 18 -5.35 -13.22 -2.91
C GLY A 18 -4.88 -11.89 -3.52
N ALA A 19 -3.67 -11.84 -4.09
CA ALA A 19 -3.18 -10.68 -4.82
C ALA A 19 -4.04 -10.41 -6.05
N ARG A 20 -4.31 -9.14 -6.31
CA ARG A 20 -5.10 -8.67 -7.45
C ARG A 20 -4.24 -7.87 -8.43
N GLY A 21 -4.74 -7.72 -9.64
CA GLY A 21 -4.07 -6.98 -10.71
C GLY A 21 -3.09 -7.87 -11.50
N THR A 22 -2.06 -7.24 -12.08
CA THR A 22 -1.06 -7.97 -12.87
C THR A 22 0.01 -8.53 -11.94
N PRO A 23 0.28 -9.85 -11.95
CA PRO A 23 1.28 -10.45 -11.07
C PRO A 23 2.68 -9.86 -11.30
N LEU A 24 3.39 -9.56 -10.21
CA LEU A 24 4.82 -9.27 -10.27
C LEU A 24 5.60 -10.53 -10.67
N ASP A 25 6.71 -10.36 -11.39
CA ASP A 25 7.71 -11.42 -11.47
C ASP A 25 8.37 -11.69 -10.10
N ASP A 26 9.05 -12.83 -9.97
CA ASP A 26 9.63 -13.26 -8.69
C ASP A 26 10.77 -12.37 -8.20
N ALA A 27 11.52 -11.73 -9.10
CA ALA A 27 12.61 -10.84 -8.71
C ALA A 27 12.06 -9.55 -8.10
N ASN A 28 11.04 -8.96 -8.73
CA ASN A 28 10.33 -7.79 -8.23
C ASN A 28 9.59 -8.07 -6.94
N LEU A 29 8.88 -9.19 -6.84
CA LEU A 29 8.22 -9.56 -5.59
C LEU A 29 9.24 -9.74 -4.45
N ARG A 30 10.33 -10.48 -4.69
CA ARG A 30 11.37 -10.70 -3.68
C ARG A 30 11.97 -9.38 -3.20
N GLY A 31 12.35 -8.50 -4.14
CA GLY A 31 12.94 -7.21 -3.81
C GLY A 31 12.01 -6.30 -3.00
N PHE A 32 10.72 -6.25 -3.34
CA PHE A 32 9.73 -5.50 -2.54
C PHE A 32 9.55 -6.08 -1.14
N VAL A 33 9.45 -7.40 -1.01
CA VAL A 33 9.29 -8.06 0.31
C VAL A 33 10.53 -7.84 1.19
N GLU A 34 11.73 -8.02 0.65
CA GLU A 34 12.99 -7.79 1.36
C GLU A 34 13.13 -6.33 1.80
N SER A 35 12.81 -5.39 0.91
CA SER A 35 12.86 -3.96 1.22
C SER A 35 11.88 -3.59 2.34
N ALA A 36 10.65 -4.11 2.29
CA ALA A 36 9.65 -3.83 3.33
C ALA A 36 10.03 -4.43 4.69
N LEU A 37 10.57 -5.65 4.72
CA LEU A 37 11.05 -6.28 5.95
C LEU A 37 12.25 -5.53 6.54
N LEU A 38 13.22 -5.14 5.69
CA LEU A 38 14.39 -4.37 6.11
C LEU A 38 13.97 -3.01 6.67
N ASP A 39 13.10 -2.28 5.97
CA ASP A 39 12.60 -0.98 6.40
C ASP A 39 11.82 -1.08 7.73
N SER A 40 11.01 -2.13 7.88
CA SER A 40 10.28 -2.42 9.12
C SER A 40 11.16 -2.96 10.25
N ARG A 41 12.43 -3.30 9.97
CA ARG A 41 13.33 -4.02 10.90
C ARG A 41 12.73 -5.33 11.43
N LEU A 42 11.97 -6.02 10.59
CA LEU A 42 11.29 -7.27 10.94
C LEU A 42 12.00 -8.47 10.30
N PRO A 43 12.14 -9.60 11.03
CA PRO A 43 12.58 -10.84 10.42
C PRO A 43 11.47 -11.41 9.51
N ALA A 44 11.85 -12.21 8.51
CA ALA A 44 10.89 -12.98 7.72
C ALA A 44 10.13 -14.01 8.58
N ALA A 45 10.82 -14.62 9.55
CA ALA A 45 10.22 -15.59 10.47
C ALA A 45 9.24 -14.89 11.43
N GLY A 46 8.01 -15.41 11.54
CA GLY A 46 6.97 -14.82 12.39
C GLY A 46 6.32 -13.56 11.82
N THR A 47 6.64 -13.19 10.57
CA THR A 47 6.06 -12.05 9.87
C THR A 47 5.22 -12.54 8.70
N THR A 48 3.98 -12.05 8.62
CA THR A 48 3.10 -12.25 7.47
C THR A 48 3.30 -11.11 6.49
N VAL A 49 3.51 -11.46 5.22
CA VAL A 49 3.50 -10.49 4.11
C VAL A 49 2.39 -10.85 3.14
N ARG A 50 1.62 -9.87 2.68
CA ARG A 50 0.54 -10.07 1.69
C ARG A 50 0.62 -9.00 0.60
N VAL A 51 0.55 -9.40 -0.65
CA VAL A 51 0.34 -8.48 -1.77
C VAL A 51 -1.16 -8.23 -1.90
N ARG A 52 -1.56 -6.99 -1.68
CA ARG A 52 -2.95 -6.54 -1.82
C ARG A 52 -3.30 -6.28 -3.28
N TRP A 53 -2.34 -5.77 -4.02
CA TRP A 53 -2.46 -5.43 -5.43
C TRP A 53 -1.07 -5.32 -6.06
N SER A 54 -0.96 -5.68 -7.34
CA SER A 54 0.21 -5.38 -8.17
C SER A 54 -0.20 -4.96 -9.58
N GLY A 55 0.65 -4.18 -10.22
CA GLY A 55 0.41 -3.63 -11.55
C GLY A 55 1.59 -2.77 -11.99
N SER A 56 1.28 -1.66 -12.66
CA SER A 56 2.29 -0.70 -13.09
C SER A 56 1.89 0.74 -12.80
N GLU A 57 2.87 1.55 -12.40
CA GLU A 57 2.77 3.01 -12.35
C GLU A 57 3.85 3.60 -13.27
N HIS A 58 3.47 4.49 -14.19
CA HIS A 58 4.38 5.08 -15.19
C HIS A 58 5.23 4.04 -15.95
N GLY A 59 4.64 2.88 -16.28
CA GLY A 59 5.33 1.80 -17.00
C GLY A 59 6.30 0.96 -16.15
N ARG A 60 6.39 1.21 -14.85
CA ARG A 60 7.23 0.48 -13.90
C ARG A 60 6.40 -0.42 -13.01
N ALA A 61 6.94 -1.58 -12.62
CA ALA A 61 6.28 -2.48 -11.70
C ALA A 61 5.89 -1.75 -10.40
N ALA A 62 4.69 -2.00 -9.89
CA ALA A 62 4.18 -1.39 -8.68
C ALA A 62 3.36 -2.39 -7.87
N ALA A 63 3.37 -2.23 -6.55
CA ALA A 63 2.57 -3.06 -5.66
C ALA A 63 2.18 -2.33 -4.39
N LEU A 64 1.02 -2.74 -3.87
CA LEU A 64 0.63 -2.51 -2.49
C LEU A 64 0.81 -3.82 -1.73
N LEU A 65 1.65 -3.82 -0.70
CA LEU A 65 1.84 -4.95 0.19
C LEU A 65 1.58 -4.56 1.65
N THR A 66 1.24 -5.55 2.47
CA THR A 66 1.13 -5.39 3.92
C THR A 66 2.11 -6.32 4.62
N VAL A 67 2.71 -5.83 5.70
CA VAL A 67 3.64 -6.55 6.57
C VAL A 67 3.07 -6.55 7.99
N GLN A 68 2.98 -7.72 8.61
CA GLN A 68 2.44 -7.87 9.95
C GLN A 68 3.28 -8.86 10.77
N PRO A 69 3.99 -8.40 11.83
CA PRO A 69 4.58 -9.31 12.80
C PRO A 69 3.49 -9.95 13.66
N ALA A 70 3.74 -11.15 14.18
CA ALA A 70 2.82 -11.84 15.07
C ALA A 70 2.41 -10.95 16.27
N GLY A 71 1.10 -10.77 16.47
CA GLY A 71 0.54 -9.95 17.56
C GLY A 71 0.70 -8.43 17.38
N GLY A 72 1.29 -7.96 16.29
CA GLY A 72 1.50 -6.53 16.01
C GLY A 72 0.47 -5.92 15.05
N GLY A 73 0.61 -4.60 14.86
CA GLY A 73 -0.11 -3.84 13.83
C GLY A 73 0.33 -4.20 12.41
N VAL A 74 -0.35 -3.63 11.43
CA VAL A 74 -0.10 -3.92 10.00
C VAL A 74 0.53 -2.70 9.34
N ILE A 75 1.69 -2.86 8.69
CA ILE A 75 2.31 -1.80 7.91
C ILE A 75 1.95 -2.01 6.44
N ALA A 76 1.28 -1.05 5.83
CA ALA A 76 1.02 -1.03 4.40
C ALA A 76 2.12 -0.25 3.67
N TYR A 77 2.65 -0.86 2.61
CA TYR A 77 3.67 -0.29 1.73
C TYR A 77 3.12 -0.18 0.31
N ALA A 78 3.15 1.02 -0.27
CA ALA A 78 3.04 1.18 -1.72
C ALA A 78 4.44 1.38 -2.27
N MET A 79 4.84 0.50 -3.17
CA MET A 79 6.17 0.48 -3.76
C MET A 79 6.07 0.44 -5.28
N HIS A 80 7.04 1.05 -5.96
CA HIS A 80 7.20 0.91 -7.40
C HIS A 80 8.67 0.82 -7.78
N ASN A 81 8.91 0.55 -9.07
CA ASN A 81 10.20 0.40 -9.74
C ASN A 81 10.79 -1.02 -9.69
N ASP A 82 12.04 -1.18 -10.15
CA ASP A 82 12.71 -2.47 -10.30
C ASP A 82 14.09 -2.54 -9.63
N ALA A 83 14.66 -3.75 -9.62
CA ALA A 83 15.97 -4.04 -9.04
C ALA A 83 17.13 -3.29 -9.73
N ARG A 84 16.96 -2.85 -10.98
CA ARG A 84 18.02 -2.20 -11.77
C ARG A 84 18.14 -0.72 -11.44
N THR A 85 17.03 -0.10 -11.07
CA THR A 85 16.93 1.35 -10.83
C THR A 85 16.59 1.69 -9.37
N GLY A 86 16.51 0.67 -8.51
CA GLY A 86 16.24 0.77 -7.08
C GLY A 86 14.74 0.84 -6.77
N TRP A 87 14.34 0.25 -5.65
CA TRP A 87 12.95 0.24 -5.19
C TRP A 87 12.60 1.57 -4.51
N TRP A 88 11.36 2.02 -4.70
CA TRP A 88 10.88 3.25 -4.07
C TRP A 88 9.60 3.01 -3.30
N THR A 89 9.51 3.63 -2.12
CA THR A 89 8.33 3.59 -1.26
C THR A 89 7.56 4.90 -1.38
N ASP A 90 6.35 4.84 -1.94
CA ASP A 90 5.40 5.96 -2.03
C ASP A 90 4.50 6.10 -0.81
N LEU A 91 4.30 4.99 -0.10
CA LEU A 91 3.50 4.95 1.11
C LEU A 91 4.14 4.00 2.09
N ARG A 92 4.20 4.44 3.35
CA ARG A 92 4.28 3.56 4.50
C ARG A 92 3.26 4.02 5.53
N LEU A 93 2.33 3.14 5.88
CA LEU A 93 1.21 3.46 6.74
C LEU A 93 1.01 2.38 7.79
N LEU A 94 1.04 2.74 9.07
CA LEU A 94 0.70 1.81 10.15
C LEU A 94 -0.82 1.79 10.34
N LEU A 95 -1.39 0.60 10.25
CA LEU A 95 -2.81 0.30 10.42
C LEU A 95 -3.02 -0.51 11.71
N PRO A 96 -4.16 -0.35 12.39
CA PRO A 96 -4.59 -1.28 13.42
C PRO A 96 -4.71 -2.69 12.83
N ALA A 97 -4.32 -3.71 13.59
CA ALA A 97 -4.43 -5.09 13.14
C ALA A 97 -5.88 -5.48 12.83
N ALA A 98 -6.82 -5.02 13.66
CA ALA A 98 -8.24 -5.25 13.46
C ALA A 98 -8.74 -4.54 12.18
N GLY A 99 -9.28 -5.33 11.25
CA GLY A 99 -9.89 -4.81 10.02
C GLY A 99 -8.89 -4.25 9.01
N ALA A 100 -7.57 -4.45 9.16
CA ALA A 100 -6.57 -3.94 8.21
C ALA A 100 -6.87 -4.38 6.77
N ASP A 101 -7.31 -5.63 6.59
CA ASP A 101 -7.66 -6.16 5.27
C ASP A 101 -9.01 -5.67 4.72
N GLN A 102 -9.85 -5.06 5.54
CA GLN A 102 -11.14 -4.49 5.15
C GLN A 102 -11.06 -2.99 4.86
N ARG A 103 -9.89 -2.38 5.06
CA ARG A 103 -9.67 -0.96 4.81
C ARG A 103 -9.30 -0.72 3.34
N PRO A 104 -9.80 0.37 2.72
CA PRO A 104 -9.24 0.86 1.46
C PRO A 104 -7.87 1.46 1.74
N ILE A 105 -6.93 1.36 0.81
CA ILE A 105 -5.62 2.01 0.94
C ILE A 105 -5.35 2.79 -0.32
N GLY A 106 -4.87 4.02 -0.19
CA GLY A 106 -4.43 4.80 -1.34
C GLY A 106 -3.12 5.52 -1.06
N TRP A 107 -2.42 5.85 -2.14
CA TRP A 107 -1.17 6.59 -2.10
C TRP A 107 -1.09 7.57 -3.26
N ARG A 108 -0.31 8.63 -3.05
CA ARG A 108 -0.10 9.69 -4.03
C ARG A 108 0.98 9.25 -5.00
N ILE A 109 0.65 9.28 -6.29
CA ILE A 109 1.60 8.97 -7.36
C ILE A 109 2.53 10.17 -7.53
N ARG A 110 3.83 9.91 -7.54
CA ARG A 110 4.88 10.92 -7.72
C ARG A 110 5.44 10.85 -9.13
N ALA A 111 5.87 11.99 -9.65
CA ALA A 111 6.53 12.03 -10.95
C ALA A 111 7.84 11.24 -10.92
N ASP A 112 8.17 10.57 -12.02
CA ASP A 112 9.37 9.74 -12.16
C ASP A 112 10.57 10.57 -12.67
N ASN A 113 10.94 11.62 -11.94
CA ASN A 113 12.09 12.48 -12.24
C ASN A 113 12.98 12.71 -10.99
N GLY A 114 14.02 13.54 -11.08
CA GLY A 114 14.96 13.74 -9.96
C GLY A 114 14.36 14.40 -8.71
N THR A 115 13.30 15.20 -8.86
CA THR A 115 12.65 15.94 -7.75
C THR A 115 11.35 15.30 -7.27
N ARG A 116 10.77 14.41 -8.06
CA ARG A 116 9.57 13.59 -7.77
C ARG A 116 8.41 14.36 -7.14
N PRO A 117 8.00 15.52 -7.70
CA PRO A 117 6.86 16.23 -7.18
C PRO A 117 5.61 15.34 -7.21
N PRO A 118 4.68 15.51 -6.25
CA PRO A 118 3.39 14.84 -6.31
C PRO A 118 2.64 15.26 -7.59
N THR A 119 2.04 14.30 -8.28
CA THR A 119 1.29 14.56 -9.53
C THR A 119 -0.15 15.05 -9.26
N GLY A 120 -0.62 14.90 -8.03
CA GLY A 120 -2.03 15.03 -7.66
C GLY A 120 -2.87 13.79 -7.99
N GLU A 121 -2.30 12.79 -8.66
CA GLU A 121 -2.95 11.51 -8.88
C GLU A 121 -2.78 10.58 -7.67
N VAL A 122 -3.82 9.79 -7.41
CA VAL A 122 -3.88 8.89 -6.27
C VAL A 122 -4.36 7.54 -6.74
N ARG A 123 -3.56 6.52 -6.51
CA ARG A 123 -3.98 5.12 -6.65
C ARG A 123 -4.77 4.74 -5.40
N VAL A 124 -5.88 4.04 -5.60
CA VAL A 124 -6.76 3.54 -4.55
C VAL A 124 -6.99 2.05 -4.75
N ILE A 125 -6.74 1.26 -3.71
CA ILE A 125 -6.97 -0.18 -3.67
C ILE A 125 -8.05 -0.46 -2.66
N ALA A 126 -9.20 -0.94 -3.14
CA ALA A 126 -10.30 -1.33 -2.30
C ALA A 126 -10.05 -2.73 -1.67
N PRO A 127 -10.63 -3.03 -0.50
CA PRO A 127 -10.63 -4.38 0.05
C PRO A 127 -11.43 -5.34 -0.86
N PRO A 128 -11.25 -6.68 -0.72
CA PRO A 128 -11.91 -7.67 -1.59
C PRO A 128 -13.43 -7.51 -1.63
N ASP A 129 -14.05 -7.23 -0.48
CA ASP A 129 -15.51 -7.23 -0.33
C ASP A 129 -16.15 -5.84 -0.60
N ALA A 130 -15.36 -4.85 -1.00
CA ALA A 130 -15.89 -3.53 -1.30
C ALA A 130 -16.71 -3.53 -2.59
N ALA A 131 -17.93 -3.00 -2.51
CA ALA A 131 -18.74 -2.67 -3.66
C ALA A 131 -18.43 -1.26 -4.19
N ARG A 132 -18.03 -0.35 -3.31
CA ARG A 132 -17.61 1.02 -3.67
C ARG A 132 -16.56 1.55 -2.72
N VAL A 133 -15.77 2.49 -3.21
CA VAL A 133 -14.91 3.36 -2.39
C VAL A 133 -15.26 4.81 -2.67
N THR A 134 -15.34 5.61 -1.61
CA THR A 134 -15.46 7.07 -1.72
C THR A 134 -14.24 7.76 -1.14
N VAL A 135 -14.00 8.97 -1.61
CA VAL A 135 -12.98 9.88 -1.09
C VAL A 135 -13.61 11.19 -0.62
N VAL A 136 -13.19 11.66 0.54
CA VAL A 136 -13.52 12.99 1.08
C VAL A 136 -12.23 13.81 1.11
N VAL A 137 -12.21 14.95 0.44
CA VAL A 137 -11.06 15.88 0.38
C VAL A 137 -11.42 17.17 1.09
N GLY A 138 -10.67 17.59 2.10
CA GLY A 138 -10.81 18.93 2.69
C GLY A 138 -12.25 19.35 3.07
N GLY A 139 -13.04 18.46 3.69
CA GLY A 139 -14.43 18.76 4.09
C GLY A 139 -15.45 18.82 2.95
N ALA A 140 -15.03 18.58 1.70
CA ALA A 140 -15.92 18.50 0.55
C ALA A 140 -16.83 17.25 0.61
N PRO A 141 -17.94 17.22 -0.15
CA PRO A 141 -18.79 16.04 -0.25
C PRO A 141 -18.02 14.79 -0.73
N PRO A 142 -18.40 13.57 -0.28
CA PRO A 142 -17.75 12.35 -0.74
C PRO A 142 -17.90 12.15 -2.26
N ALA A 143 -16.77 11.91 -2.93
CA ALA A 143 -16.73 11.55 -4.36
C ALA A 143 -16.46 10.04 -4.51
N SER A 144 -17.13 9.39 -5.46
CA SER A 144 -16.90 7.96 -5.72
C SER A 144 -15.61 7.74 -6.54
N VAL A 145 -14.89 6.66 -6.23
CA VAL A 145 -13.74 6.20 -7.01
C VAL A 145 -14.19 5.05 -7.91
N THR A 146 -13.99 5.18 -9.22
CA THR A 146 -14.25 4.10 -10.18
C THR A 146 -13.19 3.02 -10.02
N LEU A 147 -13.63 1.78 -9.77
CA LEU A 147 -12.75 0.63 -9.58
C LEU A 147 -12.78 -0.28 -10.81
N ASP A 148 -11.63 -0.84 -11.16
CA ASP A 148 -11.48 -1.89 -12.15
C ASP A 148 -11.69 -3.29 -11.53
N ALA A 149 -11.57 -4.33 -12.36
CA ALA A 149 -11.73 -5.74 -11.94
C ALA A 149 -10.68 -6.21 -10.91
N SER A 150 -9.59 -5.46 -10.71
CA SER A 150 -8.59 -5.70 -9.67
C SER A 150 -8.91 -5.01 -8.35
N ASN A 151 -10.10 -4.39 -8.23
CA ASN A 151 -10.50 -3.51 -7.13
C ASN A 151 -9.55 -2.31 -6.97
N ALA A 152 -8.94 -1.86 -8.06
CA ALA A 152 -8.08 -0.69 -8.09
C ALA A 152 -8.74 0.46 -8.85
N GLY A 153 -8.46 1.69 -8.46
CA GLY A 153 -8.94 2.88 -9.14
C GLY A 153 -7.96 4.03 -9.01
N THR A 154 -8.17 5.06 -9.81
CA THR A 154 -7.38 6.30 -9.74
C THR A 154 -8.31 7.48 -9.52
N THR A 155 -7.88 8.44 -8.72
CA THR A 155 -8.58 9.72 -8.54
C THR A 155 -7.58 10.87 -8.46
N ARG A 156 -8.06 12.11 -8.53
CA ARG A 156 -7.25 13.33 -8.41
C ARG A 156 -7.55 14.04 -7.11
N ILE A 157 -6.51 14.29 -6.33
CA ILE A 157 -6.58 14.97 -5.04
C ILE A 157 -5.42 15.94 -4.95
N PRO A 158 -5.67 17.24 -4.69
CA PRO A 158 -4.61 18.23 -4.48
C PRO A 158 -3.51 17.68 -3.54
N PRO A 159 -2.22 17.80 -3.92
CA PRO A 159 -1.10 17.25 -3.16
C PRO A 159 -0.99 17.71 -1.70
N ASP A 160 -1.44 18.92 -1.45
CA ASP A 160 -1.38 19.66 -0.18
C ASP A 160 -2.61 19.46 0.70
N GLN A 161 -3.65 18.77 0.21
CA GLN A 161 -4.87 18.53 0.97
C GLN A 161 -4.90 17.11 1.55
N PRO A 162 -5.28 16.94 2.83
CA PRO A 162 -5.58 15.63 3.37
C PRO A 162 -6.87 15.09 2.73
N ALA A 163 -6.96 13.77 2.63
CA ALA A 163 -8.19 13.11 2.23
C ALA A 163 -8.43 11.86 3.06
N THR A 164 -9.66 11.35 3.01
CA THR A 164 -10.06 10.11 3.68
C THR A 164 -10.74 9.21 2.68
N LEU A 165 -10.32 7.95 2.63
CA LEU A 165 -10.92 6.89 1.82
C LEU A 165 -11.87 6.07 2.69
N THR A 166 -13.04 5.73 2.17
CA THR A 166 -14.01 4.87 2.86
C THR A 166 -14.51 3.80 1.92
N ALA A 167 -14.39 2.53 2.33
CA ALA A 167 -14.90 1.39 1.60
C ALA A 167 -16.26 0.98 2.16
N TYR A 168 -17.18 0.62 1.27
CA TYR A 168 -18.50 0.15 1.63
C TYR A 168 -18.78 -1.20 0.98
N SER A 169 -19.51 -2.05 1.68
CA SER A 169 -20.00 -3.32 1.18
C SER A 169 -21.20 -3.10 0.21
N ARG A 170 -21.74 -4.19 -0.34
CA ARG A 170 -22.92 -4.15 -1.22
C ARG A 170 -24.20 -3.67 -0.52
N ASP A 171 -24.34 -3.93 0.78
CA ASP A 171 -25.51 -3.49 1.56
C ASP A 171 -25.38 -2.03 2.02
N GLY A 172 -24.26 -1.37 1.72
CA GLY A 172 -23.99 0.02 2.07
C GLY A 172 -23.32 0.22 3.43
N SER A 173 -23.06 -0.84 4.20
CA SER A 173 -22.28 -0.76 5.44
C SER A 173 -20.82 -0.38 5.18
N VAL A 174 -20.22 0.35 6.12
CA VAL A 174 -18.80 0.73 6.08
C VAL A 174 -17.95 -0.48 6.42
N LEU A 175 -17.03 -0.84 5.52
CA LEU A 175 -16.03 -1.88 5.74
C LEU A 175 -14.81 -1.33 6.48
N GLY A 176 -14.42 -0.10 6.15
CA GLY A 176 -13.26 0.54 6.76
C GLY A 176 -12.95 1.89 6.16
N THR A 177 -12.18 2.66 6.92
CA THR A 177 -11.75 4.02 6.56
C THR A 177 -10.25 4.13 6.73
N THR A 178 -9.59 4.88 5.84
CA THR A 178 -8.15 5.09 5.89
C THR A 178 -7.81 6.52 5.49
N PRO A 179 -6.94 7.22 6.25
CA PRO A 179 -6.45 8.51 5.81
C PRO A 179 -5.57 8.36 4.58
N LEU A 180 -5.71 9.26 3.61
CA LEU A 180 -4.72 9.46 2.57
C LEU A 180 -3.71 10.50 3.04
N PRO A 181 -2.47 10.11 3.32
CA PRO A 181 -1.46 11.04 3.78
C PRO A 181 -1.00 12.03 2.70
N LEU A 182 -0.48 13.18 3.13
CA LEU A 182 0.36 14.02 2.27
C LEU A 182 1.65 13.27 1.94
N VAL A 183 2.31 13.65 0.84
CA VAL A 183 3.60 13.05 0.47
C VAL A 183 4.64 13.31 1.55
N GLU A 184 5.33 12.26 2.01
CA GLU A 184 6.47 12.41 2.90
C GLU A 184 7.66 13.01 2.14
N ALA A 185 8.28 14.06 2.70
CA ALA A 185 9.51 14.62 2.16
C ALA A 185 10.74 13.76 2.51
N ASN A 186 10.74 13.05 3.66
CA ASN A 186 11.84 12.24 4.17
C ASN A 186 11.33 10.88 4.65
N GLY A 187 11.46 9.83 3.84
CA GLY A 187 10.91 8.50 4.10
C GLY A 187 11.79 7.54 4.92
N SER A 188 12.80 8.05 5.65
CA SER A 188 13.82 7.21 6.33
C SER A 188 13.56 6.95 7.82
N SER A 189 12.58 7.59 8.45
CA SER A 189 12.23 7.38 9.87
C SER A 189 11.37 6.12 10.05
N LEU A 190 10.97 5.69 11.25
CA LEU A 190 9.99 4.60 11.47
C LEU A 190 8.55 5.13 11.55
N PRO A 191 7.51 4.30 11.30
CA PRO A 191 6.12 4.64 11.62
C PRO A 191 5.96 5.17 13.06
N GLY A 192 5.56 6.45 13.22
CA GLY A 192 5.39 7.12 14.51
C GLY A 192 6.50 8.12 14.90
N ASP A 193 7.66 8.13 14.22
CA ASP A 193 8.80 9.01 14.54
C ASP A 193 8.57 10.50 14.18
N SER A 194 7.59 10.79 13.33
CA SER A 194 7.16 12.15 12.97
C SER A 194 5.67 12.17 12.62
N PRO A 195 5.01 13.34 12.57
CA PRO A 195 3.66 13.47 12.01
C PRO A 195 3.55 12.96 10.56
N ALA A 196 4.68 12.83 9.87
CA ALA A 196 4.76 12.32 8.51
C ALA A 196 4.64 10.78 8.46
N THR A 197 5.14 10.08 9.48
CA THR A 197 5.12 8.61 9.62
C THR A 197 3.86 8.17 10.35
N ARG A 198 2.80 7.86 9.58
CA ARG A 198 1.42 8.00 10.06
C ARG A 198 0.82 6.72 10.60
N VAL A 199 0.08 6.89 11.68
CA VAL A 199 -0.83 5.90 12.25
C VAL A 199 -2.23 6.20 11.71
N ALA A 200 -2.87 5.22 11.09
CA ALA A 200 -4.31 5.30 10.86
C ALA A 200 -5.03 4.97 12.19
N PRO A 201 -5.99 5.80 12.64
CA PRO A 201 -6.84 5.43 13.76
C PRO A 201 -7.77 4.23 13.44
#